data_AF-A0A368TJ83-F1
#
_entry.id   AF-A0A368TJ83-F1
#
_cell.length_a   1.000
_cell.length_b   1.000
_cell.length_c   1.000
_cell.angle_alpha   90.00
_cell.angle_beta   90.00
_cell.angle_gamma   90.00
#
_symmetry.space_group_name_H-M   'P 1'
#
loop_
_entity.id
_entity.type
_entity.pdbx_description
1 polymer ?
#
loop_
_entity_poly.entity_id
_entity_poly.type
_entity_poly.pdbx_seq_one_letter_code
_entity_poly.pdbx_strand_id
1 'polypeptide(L)' 'MNDLGYSLSPFINDLPKLRKEYRKSRTGPEIHIADEKRMGILEYFIHVLESAKSSDELVATLQSILGVEDDMGTVCLC' A
#
# COMPACT_ATOMS: atom_id res chain seq x y z
N MET A 1 23.61 -5.08 0.68
CA MET A 1 22.55 -4.06 0.54
C MET A 1 21.61 -4.62 -0.52
N ASN A 2 20.45 -5.13 -0.12
CA ASN A 2 19.51 -5.67 -1.10
C ASN A 2 18.89 -4.49 -1.82
N ASP A 3 19.04 -4.42 -3.14
CA ASP A 3 18.42 -3.34 -3.91
C ASP A 3 16.89 -3.44 -3.79
N LEU A 4 16.20 -2.31 -4.00
CA LEU A 4 14.75 -2.22 -3.86
C LEU A 4 14.03 -3.24 -4.77
N GLY A 5 14.52 -3.45 -5.99
CA GLY A 5 14.05 -4.45 -6.94
C GLY A 5 14.20 -5.88 -6.42
N TYR A 6 15.33 -6.23 -5.78
CA TYR A 6 15.49 -7.53 -5.12
C TYR A 6 14.48 -7.73 -3.99
N SER A 7 14.30 -6.70 -3.15
CA SER A 7 13.37 -6.73 -2.02
C SER A 7 11.90 -6.82 -2.46
N LEU A 8 11.56 -6.26 -3.62
CA LEU A 8 10.21 -6.30 -4.18
C LEU A 8 9.95 -7.52 -5.07
N SER A 9 10.98 -8.30 -5.41
CA SER A 9 10.86 -9.45 -6.31
C SER A 9 9.81 -10.51 -5.91
N PRO A 10 9.60 -10.83 -4.61
CA PRO A 10 8.59 -11.81 -4.22
C PRO A 10 7.16 -11.38 -4.57
N PHE A 11 6.91 -10.07 -4.62
CA PHE A 11 5.58 -9.50 -4.87
C PHE A 11 5.29 -9.29 -6.36
N ILE A 12 6.25 -9.54 -7.26
CA ILE A 12 6.06 -9.36 -8.71
C ILE A 12 4.92 -10.24 -9.23
N ASN A 13 4.80 -11.46 -8.70
CA ASN A 13 3.74 -12.40 -9.07
C ASN A 13 2.35 -11.96 -8.58
N ASP A 14 2.29 -11.09 -7.57
CA ASP A 14 1.04 -10.50 -7.08
C ASP A 14 0.62 -9.28 -7.91
N LEU A 15 1.53 -8.64 -8.66
CA LEU A 15 1.22 -7.48 -9.50
C LEU A 15 0.10 -7.72 -10.52
N PRO A 16 0.03 -8.85 -11.26
CA PRO A 16 -1.10 -9.14 -12.13
C PRO A 16 -2.44 -9.18 -11.40
N LYS A 17 -2.48 -9.81 -10.22
CA LYS A 17 -3.69 -9.89 -9.38
C LYS A 17 -4.08 -8.50 -8.87
N LEU A 18 -3.12 -7.73 -8.36
CA LEU A 18 -3.33 -6.37 -7.89
C LEU A 18 -3.85 -5.44 -9.00
N ARG A 19 -3.27 -5.53 -10.20
CA ARG A 19 -3.74 -4.78 -11.38
C ARG A 19 -5.17 -5.17 -11.76
N LYS A 20 -5.52 -6.45 -11.66
CA LYS A 20 -6.87 -6.93 -11.93
C LYS A 20 -7.88 -6.37 -10.93
N GLU A 21 -7.57 -6.45 -9.63
CA GLU A 21 -8.45 -5.91 -8.58
C GLU A 21 -8.59 -4.39 -8.69
N TYR A 22 -7.50 -3.66 -8.96
CA TYR A 22 -7.54 -2.21 -9.21
C TYR A 22 -8.44 -1.85 -10.40
N ARG A 23 -8.33 -2.57 -11.53
CA ARG A 23 -9.19 -2.34 -12.70
C ARG A 23 -10.65 -2.64 -12.38
N LYS A 24 -10.91 -3.70 -11.60
CA LYS A 24 -12.25 -4.08 -11.16
C LYS A 24 -12.86 -3.04 -10.22
N SER A 25 -12.09 -2.49 -9.28
CA SER A 25 -12.58 -1.45 -8.36
C SER A 25 -12.78 -0.11 -9.04
N ARG A 26 -12.07 0.15 -10.15
CA ARG A 26 -12.24 1.34 -11.00
C ARG A 26 -13.12 1.12 -12.23
N THR A 27 -13.98 0.11 -12.27
CA THR A 27 -14.99 0.02 -13.33
C THR A 27 -15.97 1.19 -13.19
N GLY A 28 -15.87 2.17 -14.08
CA GLY A 28 -16.68 3.38 -14.07
C GLY A 28 -16.07 4.49 -14.94
N PRO A 29 -16.70 5.68 -14.99
CA PRO A 29 -16.13 6.84 -15.66
C PRO A 29 -14.74 7.15 -15.12
N GLU A 30 -13.83 7.55 -16.01
CA GLU A 30 -12.48 7.92 -15.59
C GLU A 30 -12.54 9.13 -14.64
N ILE A 31 -12.28 8.88 -13.36
CA ILE A 31 -12.09 9.94 -12.38
C ILE A 31 -10.67 10.47 -12.61
N HIS A 32 -10.59 11.66 -13.21
CA HIS A 32 -9.35 12.42 -13.31
C HIS A 32 -8.92 12.82 -11.90
N ILE A 33 -7.75 12.32 -11.49
CA ILE A 33 -7.08 12.78 -10.28
C ILE A 33 -6.05 13.81 -10.72
N ALA A 34 -6.17 15.04 -10.23
CA ALA A 34 -5.23 16.12 -10.53
C ALA A 34 -3.79 15.69 -10.18
N ASP A 35 -2.83 16.08 -11.01
CA ASP A 35 -1.44 15.63 -10.85
C ASP A 35 -0.84 16.11 -9.53
N GLU A 36 -1.20 17.30 -9.04
CA GLU A 36 -0.76 17.78 -7.72
C GLU A 36 -1.20 16.83 -6.60
N LYS A 37 -2.41 16.29 -6.69
CA LYS A 37 -2.93 15.32 -5.71
C LYS A 37 -2.20 13.98 -5.83
N ARG A 38 -1.87 13.54 -7.04
CA ARG A 38 -1.11 12.30 -7.27
C ARG A 38 0.32 12.43 -6.73
N MET A 39 0.96 13.56 -7.01
CA MET A 39 2.31 13.86 -6.52
C MET A 39 2.34 13.98 -5.00
N GLY A 40 1.38 14.68 -4.39
CA GLY A 40 1.32 14.82 -2.94
C GLY A 40 1.16 13.48 -2.21
N ILE A 41 0.37 12.54 -2.76
CA ILE A 41 0.26 11.17 -2.20
C ILE A 41 1.60 10.43 -2.31
N LEU A 42 2.30 10.57 -3.44
CA LEU A 42 3.59 9.92 -3.65
C LEU A 42 4.67 10.48 -2.71
N GLU A 43 4.75 11.80 -2.58
CA GLU A 43 5.66 12.48 -1.65
C GLU A 43 5.41 12.06 -0.21
N TYR A 44 4.14 12.02 0.21
CA TYR A 44 3.77 11.54 1.54
C TYR A 44 4.19 10.09 1.77
N PHE A 45 3.97 9.20 0.79
CA PHE A 45 4.38 7.81 0.88
C PHE A 45 5.91 7.65 0.99
N ILE A 46 6.67 8.39 0.19
CA ILE A 46 8.15 8.41 0.27
C ILE A 46 8.59 8.91 1.64
N HIS A 47 7.99 10.00 2.14
CA HIS A 47 8.29 10.53 3.46
C HIS A 47 8.07 9.50 4.58
N VAL A 48 6.98 8.74 4.54
CA VAL A 48 6.69 7.66 5.50
C VAL A 48 7.76 6.56 5.41
N LEU A 49 8.18 6.17 4.21
CA LEU A 49 9.24 5.17 4.02
C LEU A 49 10.60 5.65 4.55
N GLU A 50 10.94 6.92 4.34
CA GLU A 50 12.22 7.50 4.74
C GLU A 50 12.29 7.80 6.24
N SER A 51 11.16 8.08 6.88
CA SER A 51 11.09 8.45 8.30
C SER A 51 10.92 7.27 9.25
N ALA A 52 10.47 6.11 8.74
CA ALA A 52 10.25 4.92 9.56
C ALA A 52 11.59 4.38 10.12
N LYS A 53 11.64 4.15 11.43
CA LYS A 53 12.83 3.65 12.13
C LYS A 53 12.85 2.13 12.21
N SER A 54 11.71 1.49 12.01
CA SER A 54 11.57 0.03 11.97
C SER A 54 10.49 -0.42 10.99
N SER A 55 10.54 -1.70 10.62
CA SER A 55 9.52 -2.32 9.78
C SER A 55 8.14 -2.30 10.44
N ASP A 56 8.07 -2.46 11.76
CA ASP A 56 6.80 -2.48 12.50
C ASP A 56 6.15 -1.09 12.52
N GLU A 57 6.95 -0.04 12.70
CA GLU A 57 6.49 1.35 12.63
C GLU A 57 5.97 1.71 11.24
N LEU A 58 6.68 1.25 10.19
CA LEU A 58 6.25 1.43 8.81
C LEU A 58 4.90 0.74 8.56
N VAL A 59 4.76 -0.53 8.95
CA VAL A 59 3.54 -1.31 8.75
C VAL A 59 2.35 -0.67 9.47
N ALA A 60 2.52 -0.30 10.74
CA ALA A 60 1.46 0.37 11.51
C ALA A 60 1.03 1.70 10.87
N THR A 61 1.99 2.49 10.39
CA THR A 61 1.70 3.76 9.70
C THR A 61 0.94 3.52 8.40
N LEU A 62 1.33 2.53 7.59
CA LEU A 62 0.63 2.20 6.35
C LEU A 62 -0.79 1.68 6.61
N GLN A 63 -1.00 0.86 7.64
CA GLN A 63 -2.33 0.39 8.04
C GLN A 63 -3.25 1.54 8.43
N SER A 64 -2.73 2.51 9.20
CA SER A 64 -3.45 3.73 9.58
C SER A 64 -3.85 4.58 8.35
N ILE A 65 -2.93 4.78 7.40
CA ILE A 65 -3.21 5.51 6.14
C ILE A 65 -4.29 4.82 5.31
N LEU A 66 -4.24 3.49 5.24
CA LEU A 66 -5.22 2.70 4.48
C LEU A 66 -6.57 2.58 5.19
N GLY A 67 -6.70 3.08 6.42
CA GLY A 67 -7.92 2.95 7.22
C GLY A 67 -8.27 1.50 7.49
N VAL A 68 -7.26 0.62 7.59
CA VAL A 68 -7.46 -0.75 8.04
C VAL A 68 -7.71 -0.64 9.54
N GLU A 69 -8.99 -0.57 9.95
CA GLU A 69 -9.35 -0.84 11.34
C GLU A 69 -8.82 -2.24 11.67
N ASP A 70 -8.13 -2.37 12.82
CA ASP A 70 -7.81 -3.66 13.41
C ASP A 70 -9.13 -4.42 13.63
N ASP A 71 -9.62 -5.12 12.61
CA ASP A 71 -10.46 -6.28 12.82
C ASP A 71 -9.55 -7.34 13.44
N MET A 72 -9.27 -7.16 14.73
CA MET A 72 -8.99 -8.24 15.68
C MET A 72 -10.24 -9.13 15.71
N GLY A 73 -10.54 -9.75 14.55
CA GLY A 73 -11.46 -10.84 14.39
C GLY A 73 -10.98 -11.90 15.34
N THR A 74 -11.79 -12.09 16.38
CA THR A 74 -11.57 -13.00 17.48
C THR A 74 -11.03 -14.32 16.96
N VAL A 75 -9.81 -14.68 17.36
CA VAL A 75 -9.31 -16.05 17.17
C VAL A 75 -10.22 -16.95 18.02
N CYS A 76 -11.25 -17.50 17.38
CA CYS A 76 -11.99 -18.62 17.93
C CYS A 76 -11.08 -19.84 17.83
N LEU A 77 -10.36 -20.12 18.92
CA LEU A 77 -9.73 -21.42 19.13
C LEU A 77 -10.85 -22.42 19.43
N CYS A 78 -11.30 -23.11 18.38
CA CYS A 78 -11.96 -24.40 18.50
C CYS A 78 -10.91 -25.51 18.43
#